data_AF-A0A4Y2MI79-F1
#
_entry.id   AF-A0A4Y2MI79-F1
#
_cell.length_a   1.000
_cell.length_b   1.000
_cell.length_c   1.000
_cell.angle_alpha   90.00
_cell.angle_beta   90.00
_cell.angle_gamma   90.00
#
_symmetry.space_group_name_H-M   'P 1'
#
loop_
_entity.id
_entity.type
_entity.pdbx_description
1 polymer ?
#
loop_
_entity_poly.entity_id
_entity_poly.type
_entity_poly.pdbx_seq_one_letter_code
_entity_poly.pdbx_strand_id
1 'polypeptide(L)'
;MGARLPSYNHKTKLQDLKDIYETEKSNLIKNAPKLSQKVLYPASFEKQNVLLALNIFHESNSAALAHEAGEKGKDTMGTKEFIDQFLKWWNIVNVKNYEKGKRLKNPFCHPIRSEDQMSMVFLNKFYDWLVSWNNKSALPLEKRKELGLTGKGGKLTKETQFSLQFTTKSLIDIVNHISKEHSPEYILLGKFQTDSLEARFEQYRQMSGGNYNVS
;
A
#
# COMPACT_ATOMS: atom_id res chain seq x y z
N MET A 1 -7.83 -9.73 17.22
CA MET A 1 -6.42 -9.42 16.89
C MET A 1 -6.36 -7.98 16.39
N GLY A 2 -6.11 -7.01 17.27
CA GLY A 2 -6.15 -5.60 16.92
C GLY A 2 -5.00 -5.22 15.99
N ALA A 3 -5.29 -4.50 14.91
CA ALA A 3 -4.25 -3.95 14.03
C ALA A 3 -3.37 -2.98 14.84
N ARG A 4 -2.18 -3.45 15.20
CA ARG A 4 -1.13 -2.61 15.81
C ARG A 4 -0.56 -1.74 14.69
N LEU A 5 -0.67 -0.42 14.84
CA LEU A 5 0.00 0.52 13.94
C LEU A 5 1.51 0.47 14.19
N PRO A 6 2.35 0.75 13.17
CA PRO A 6 3.80 0.71 13.29
C PRO A 6 4.26 1.58 14.44
N SER A 7 5.20 1.05 15.23
CA SER A 7 5.93 1.88 16.18
C SER A 7 6.78 2.87 15.39
N TYR A 8 6.69 4.16 15.70
CA TYR A 8 7.50 5.21 15.06
C TYR A 8 9.01 5.04 15.28
N ASN A 9 9.43 4.03 16.04
CA ASN A 9 10.81 3.79 16.45
C ASN A 9 11.62 2.93 15.47
N HIS A 10 10.99 2.21 14.54
CA HIS A 10 11.72 1.36 13.60
C HIS A 10 12.00 2.07 12.27
N LYS A 11 13.25 1.97 11.79
CA LYS A 11 13.70 2.65 10.57
C LYS A 11 13.35 1.82 9.34
N THR A 12 12.43 2.31 8.52
CA THR A 12 12.10 1.70 7.22
C THR A 12 13.18 2.01 6.17
N LYS A 13 13.63 0.99 5.44
CA LYS A 13 14.68 1.14 4.41
C LYS A 13 14.37 0.24 3.22
N LEU A 14 14.42 0.81 2.01
CA LEU A 14 14.41 0.03 0.78
C LEU A 14 15.58 -0.97 0.70
N GLN A 15 16.68 -0.65 1.39
CA GLN A 15 17.85 -1.53 1.47
C GLN A 15 17.50 -2.92 2.04
N ASP A 16 16.56 -3.01 2.98
CA ASP A 16 16.17 -4.30 3.57
C ASP A 16 15.62 -5.27 2.50
N LEU A 17 14.88 -4.76 1.51
CA LEU A 17 14.39 -5.55 0.37
C LEU A 17 15.50 -5.88 -0.63
N LYS A 18 16.44 -4.95 -0.85
CA LYS A 18 17.61 -5.18 -1.70
C LYS A 18 18.49 -6.28 -1.13
N ASP A 19 18.72 -6.27 0.17
CA ASP A 19 19.54 -7.28 0.86
C ASP A 19 18.91 -8.67 0.74
N ILE A 20 17.57 -8.77 0.88
CA ILE A 20 16.84 -10.03 0.62
C ILE A 20 17.09 -10.49 -0.81
N TYR A 21 16.83 -9.62 -1.80
CA TYR A 21 17.02 -9.96 -3.21
C TYR A 21 18.45 -10.39 -3.52
N GLU A 22 19.47 -9.66 -3.06
CA GLU A 22 20.87 -10.01 -3.31
C GLU A 22 21.26 -11.34 -2.65
N THR A 23 20.71 -11.65 -1.48
CA THR A 23 20.95 -12.92 -0.78
C THR A 23 20.35 -14.11 -1.52
N GLU A 24 19.18 -13.93 -2.15
CA GLU A 24 18.45 -15.04 -2.77
C GLU A 24 18.48 -15.03 -4.31
N LYS A 25 19.12 -14.06 -4.97
CA LYS A 25 19.05 -13.90 -6.44
C LYS A 25 19.51 -15.14 -7.20
N SER A 26 20.53 -15.85 -6.70
CA SER A 26 21.07 -17.09 -7.26
C SER A 26 20.35 -18.35 -6.78
N ASN A 27 19.42 -18.25 -5.84
CA ASN A 27 18.72 -19.40 -5.29
C ASN A 27 17.60 -19.84 -6.23
N LEU A 28 17.44 -21.16 -6.35
CA LEU A 28 16.34 -21.76 -7.10
C LEU A 28 14.99 -21.50 -6.42
N ILE A 29 14.95 -21.60 -5.09
CA ILE A 29 13.77 -21.34 -4.26
C ILE A 29 14.02 -20.06 -3.48
N LYS A 30 13.05 -19.13 -3.54
CA LYS A 30 13.14 -17.77 -3.00
C LYS A 30 12.00 -17.52 -2.03
N ASN A 31 12.29 -16.82 -0.95
CA ASN A 31 11.30 -16.39 0.03
C ASN A 31 10.53 -15.15 -0.46
N ALA A 32 11.19 -14.28 -1.22
CA ALA A 32 10.57 -13.09 -1.81
C ALA A 32 10.61 -13.14 -3.36
N PRO A 33 9.94 -14.13 -4.01
CA PRO A 33 10.07 -14.41 -5.44
C PRO A 33 9.57 -13.28 -6.35
N LYS A 34 8.82 -12.30 -5.81
CA LYS A 34 8.33 -11.13 -6.54
C LYS A 34 9.36 -10.00 -6.60
N LEU A 35 10.41 -10.05 -5.79
CA LEU A 35 11.52 -9.12 -5.90
C LEU A 35 12.37 -9.47 -7.11
N SER A 36 12.58 -8.46 -7.96
CA SER A 36 13.41 -8.57 -9.16
C SER A 36 14.18 -7.27 -9.37
N GLN A 37 15.17 -7.30 -10.26
CA GLN A 37 15.92 -6.11 -10.64
C GLN A 37 15.00 -4.96 -11.05
N LYS A 38 13.97 -5.23 -11.85
CA LYS A 38 13.00 -4.24 -12.34
C LYS A 38 12.14 -3.63 -11.22
N VAL A 39 11.87 -4.41 -10.18
CA VAL A 39 11.08 -3.96 -9.01
C VAL A 39 11.92 -3.04 -8.12
N LEU A 40 13.19 -3.37 -7.92
CA LEU A 40 14.09 -2.63 -7.01
C LEU A 40 14.81 -1.46 -7.68
N TYR A 41 15.00 -1.52 -9.00
CA TYR A 41 15.74 -0.56 -9.82
C TYR A 41 14.98 -0.25 -11.12
N PRO A 42 13.75 0.31 -11.05
CA PRO A 42 12.94 0.53 -12.24
C PRO A 42 13.52 1.63 -13.14
N ALA A 43 13.59 1.34 -14.44
CA ALA A 43 13.84 2.35 -15.47
C ALA A 43 12.66 3.34 -15.60
N SER A 44 12.87 4.46 -16.31
CA SER A 44 11.84 5.52 -16.44
C SER A 44 10.49 5.00 -16.97
N PHE A 45 10.51 4.10 -17.96
CA PHE A 45 9.28 3.49 -18.49
C PHE A 45 8.65 2.47 -17.51
N GLU A 46 9.48 1.77 -16.72
CA GLU A 46 9.02 0.78 -15.74
C GLU A 46 8.33 1.42 -14.53
N LYS A 47 8.64 2.69 -14.22
CA LYS A 47 7.98 3.45 -13.14
C LYS A 47 6.49 3.67 -13.35
N GLN A 48 6.00 3.57 -14.59
CA GLN A 48 4.57 3.64 -14.91
C GLN A 48 3.86 2.29 -14.72
N ASN A 49 4.61 1.20 -14.52
CA ASN A 49 4.03 -0.13 -14.35
C ASN A 49 3.59 -0.35 -12.91
N VAL A 50 2.28 -0.24 -12.67
CA VAL A 50 1.67 -0.44 -11.34
C VAL A 50 1.98 -1.84 -10.77
N LEU A 51 2.10 -2.87 -11.61
CA LEU A 51 2.40 -4.22 -11.14
C LEU A 51 3.79 -4.33 -10.51
N LEU A 52 4.79 -3.62 -11.06
CA LEU A 52 6.13 -3.56 -10.47
C LEU A 52 6.11 -2.87 -9.10
N ALA A 53 5.33 -1.79 -8.96
CA ALA A 53 5.15 -1.14 -7.67
C ALA A 53 4.46 -2.06 -6.66
N LEU A 54 3.41 -2.79 -7.07
CA LEU A 54 2.70 -3.74 -6.20
C LEU A 54 3.60 -4.90 -5.75
N ASN A 55 4.53 -5.33 -6.59
CA ASN A 55 5.49 -6.37 -6.22
C ASN A 55 6.42 -5.97 -5.07
N ILE A 56 6.62 -4.66 -4.79
CA ILE A 56 7.35 -4.20 -3.59
C ILE A 56 6.55 -4.53 -2.32
N PHE A 57 5.23 -4.32 -2.37
CA PHE A 57 4.32 -4.48 -1.24
C PHE A 57 3.75 -5.90 -1.12
N HIS A 58 4.30 -6.88 -1.84
CA HIS A 58 3.77 -8.24 -1.85
C HIS A 58 3.92 -8.93 -0.48
N GLU A 59 2.94 -9.76 -0.10
CA GLU A 59 2.90 -10.46 1.19
C GLU A 59 4.13 -11.35 1.44
N SER A 60 4.67 -11.97 0.38
CA SER A 60 5.90 -12.77 0.47
C SER A 60 7.09 -11.95 0.96
N ASN A 61 7.16 -10.66 0.59
CA ASN A 61 8.26 -9.80 1.01
C ASN A 61 8.14 -9.46 2.50
N SER A 62 6.91 -9.25 2.99
CA SER A 62 6.64 -9.07 4.42
C SER A 62 7.02 -10.33 5.21
N ALA A 63 6.68 -11.52 4.70
CA ALA A 63 7.09 -12.78 5.31
C ALA A 63 8.62 -12.97 5.32
N ALA A 64 9.29 -12.65 4.22
CA ALA A 64 10.75 -12.71 4.13
C ALA A 64 11.44 -11.75 5.10
N LEU A 65 10.93 -10.52 5.26
CA LEU A 65 11.42 -9.57 6.26
C LEU A 65 11.23 -10.09 7.69
N ALA A 66 10.08 -10.69 8.00
CA ALA A 66 9.84 -11.29 9.31
C ALA A 66 10.84 -12.43 9.61
N HIS A 67 11.13 -13.25 8.62
CA HIS A 67 12.11 -14.33 8.71
C HIS A 67 13.53 -13.80 8.95
N GLU A 68 13.96 -12.76 8.21
CA GLU A 68 15.26 -12.10 8.44
C GLU A 68 15.38 -11.46 9.83
N ALA A 69 14.28 -10.90 10.36
CA ALA A 69 14.25 -10.35 11.72
C ALA A 69 14.41 -11.43 12.79
N GLY A 70 13.71 -12.56 12.64
CA GLY A 70 13.74 -13.66 13.61
C GLY A 70 15.04 -14.45 13.58
N GLU A 71 15.42 -14.98 12.41
CA GLU A 71 16.56 -15.90 12.30
C GLU A 71 17.91 -15.19 12.28
N LYS A 72 17.99 -14.02 11.64
CA LYS A 72 19.26 -13.30 11.43
C LYS A 72 19.42 -12.09 12.34
N GLY A 73 18.44 -11.82 13.22
CA GLY A 73 18.46 -10.68 14.15
C GLY A 73 18.52 -9.31 13.48
N LYS A 74 18.13 -9.21 12.19
CA LYS A 74 18.20 -7.94 11.45
C LYS A 74 17.05 -7.01 11.84
N ASP A 75 17.34 -5.73 12.01
CA ASP A 75 16.32 -4.68 12.21
C ASP A 75 15.58 -4.37 10.91
N THR A 76 14.66 -5.25 10.52
CA THR A 76 13.83 -5.16 9.31
C THR A 76 12.33 -5.03 9.61
N MET A 77 11.96 -5.08 10.90
CA MET A 77 10.56 -5.05 11.35
C MET A 77 9.85 -3.75 10.93
N GLY A 78 10.56 -2.62 10.95
CA GLY A 78 10.00 -1.35 10.48
C GLY A 78 9.63 -1.35 9.01
N THR A 79 10.41 -2.02 8.15
CA THR A 79 10.09 -2.17 6.73
C THR A 79 8.93 -3.12 6.50
N LYS A 80 8.87 -4.21 7.27
CA LYS A 80 7.73 -5.14 7.26
C LYS A 80 6.42 -4.42 7.63
N GLU A 81 6.40 -3.71 8.75
CA GLU A 81 5.22 -2.99 9.23
C GLU A 81 4.74 -1.94 8.24
N PHE A 82 5.68 -1.22 7.61
CA PHE A 82 5.37 -0.27 6.55
C PHE A 82 4.72 -0.95 5.35
N ILE A 83 5.28 -2.06 4.87
CA ILE A 83 4.71 -2.83 3.76
C ILE A 83 3.31 -3.35 4.09
N ASP A 84 3.13 -3.94 5.27
CA ASP A 84 1.84 -4.49 5.72
C ASP A 84 0.76 -3.42 5.78
N GLN A 85 1.11 -2.20 6.21
CA GLN A 85 0.18 -1.08 6.30
C GLN A 85 -0.35 -0.69 4.90
N PHE A 86 0.56 -0.47 3.94
CA PHE A 86 0.18 -0.11 2.57
C PHE A 86 -0.53 -1.25 1.85
N LEU A 87 -0.11 -2.50 2.07
CA LEU A 87 -0.77 -3.68 1.52
C LEU A 87 -2.21 -3.80 2.02
N LYS A 88 -2.44 -3.59 3.33
CA LYS A 88 -3.81 -3.58 3.90
C LYS A 88 -4.66 -2.46 3.33
N TRP A 89 -4.13 -1.25 3.25
CA TRP A 89 -4.83 -0.12 2.62
C TRP A 89 -5.22 -0.46 1.18
N TRP A 90 -4.27 -0.94 0.38
CA TRP A 90 -4.51 -1.34 -1.01
C TRP A 90 -5.57 -2.44 -1.15
N ASN A 91 -5.50 -3.46 -0.29
CA ASN A 91 -6.45 -4.57 -0.29
C ASN A 91 -7.90 -4.11 -0.08
N ILE A 92 -8.11 -3.11 0.77
CA ILE A 92 -9.41 -2.51 1.07
C ILE A 92 -9.90 -1.62 -0.07
N VAL A 93 -9.08 -0.67 -0.52
CA VAL A 93 -9.52 0.34 -1.51
C VAL A 93 -9.65 -0.23 -2.92
N ASN A 94 -9.03 -1.39 -3.21
CA ASN A 94 -9.07 -2.05 -4.52
C ASN A 94 -10.01 -3.28 -4.55
N VAL A 95 -11.09 -3.27 -3.76
CA VAL A 95 -12.14 -4.31 -3.84
C VAL A 95 -13.14 -3.97 -4.95
N LYS A 96 -13.09 -4.72 -6.05
CA LYS A 96 -13.94 -4.51 -7.25
C LYS A 96 -15.04 -5.56 -7.45
N ASN A 97 -14.98 -6.65 -6.69
CA ASN A 97 -15.89 -7.80 -6.79
C ASN A 97 -16.24 -8.27 -5.38
N TYR A 98 -17.50 -8.62 -5.16
CA TYR A 98 -18.03 -8.99 -3.86
C TYR A 98 -17.41 -10.27 -3.25
N GLU A 99 -16.94 -11.18 -4.11
CA GLU A 99 -16.35 -12.47 -3.72
C GLU A 99 -14.85 -12.36 -3.42
N LYS A 100 -14.20 -11.23 -3.73
CA LYS A 100 -12.73 -11.10 -3.65
C LYS A 100 -12.20 -11.55 -2.28
N GLY A 101 -12.81 -11.09 -1.19
CA GLY A 101 -12.42 -11.46 0.17
C GLY A 101 -12.61 -12.94 0.47
N LYS A 102 -13.70 -13.56 0.00
CA LYS A 102 -13.94 -15.01 0.16
C LYS A 102 -12.89 -15.84 -0.60
N ARG A 103 -12.69 -15.50 -1.88
CA ARG A 103 -11.73 -16.19 -2.76
C ARG A 103 -10.30 -16.12 -2.23
N LEU A 104 -9.89 -14.94 -1.75
CA LEU A 104 -8.54 -14.72 -1.21
C LEU A 104 -8.42 -15.07 0.28
N LYS A 105 -9.51 -15.47 0.94
CA LYS A 105 -9.57 -15.70 2.39
C LYS A 105 -8.97 -14.55 3.21
N ASN A 106 -9.20 -13.31 2.76
CA ASN A 106 -8.64 -12.10 3.36
C ASN A 106 -9.76 -11.15 3.79
N PRO A 107 -9.93 -10.91 5.11
CA PRO A 107 -10.96 -10.04 5.62
C PRO A 107 -10.92 -8.59 5.09
N PHE A 108 -9.71 -8.09 4.82
CA PHE A 108 -9.50 -6.74 4.28
C PHE A 108 -9.90 -6.61 2.81
N CYS A 109 -10.13 -7.73 2.12
CA CYS A 109 -10.60 -7.77 0.74
C CYS A 109 -12.13 -7.96 0.62
N HIS A 110 -12.87 -7.96 1.73
CA HIS A 110 -14.33 -7.99 1.67
C HIS A 110 -14.92 -6.62 1.30
N PRO A 111 -16.10 -6.59 0.64
CA PRO A 111 -16.89 -5.38 0.51
C PRO A 111 -17.16 -4.74 1.87
N ILE A 112 -17.33 -3.42 1.87
CA ILE A 112 -17.73 -2.70 3.08
C ILE A 112 -19.22 -2.88 3.28
N ARG A 113 -19.63 -3.37 4.46
CA ARG A 113 -21.03 -3.61 4.83
C ARG A 113 -21.48 -2.78 6.02
N SER A 114 -20.55 -2.32 6.84
CA SER A 114 -20.83 -1.49 8.01
C SER A 114 -19.65 -0.55 8.33
N GLU A 115 -19.96 0.52 9.05
CA GLU A 115 -18.96 1.52 9.50
C GLU A 115 -18.00 0.93 10.55
N ASP A 116 -18.45 -0.03 11.35
CA ASP A 116 -17.64 -0.72 12.36
C ASP A 116 -16.81 -1.89 11.80
N GLN A 117 -16.93 -2.17 10.50
CA GLN A 117 -16.17 -3.25 9.87
C GLN A 117 -14.66 -3.01 10.03
N MET A 118 -13.90 -4.09 10.21
CA MET A 118 -12.44 -4.05 10.39
C MET A 118 -11.71 -3.19 9.35
N SER A 119 -12.18 -3.21 8.10
CA SER A 119 -11.66 -2.38 7.01
C SER A 119 -11.84 -0.88 7.28
N MET A 120 -13.02 -0.45 7.74
CA MET A 120 -13.31 0.95 8.07
C MET A 120 -12.56 1.42 9.31
N VAL A 121 -12.50 0.60 10.35
CA VAL A 121 -11.67 0.87 11.53
C VAL A 121 -10.20 1.02 11.14
N PHE A 122 -9.70 0.19 10.23
CA PHE A 122 -8.34 0.31 9.71
C PHE A 122 -8.15 1.60 8.90
N LEU A 123 -9.07 1.95 7.99
CA LEU A 123 -8.95 3.15 7.16
C LEU A 123 -8.89 4.43 8.00
N ASN A 124 -9.73 4.55 9.04
CA ASN A 124 -9.66 5.68 9.98
C ASN A 124 -8.30 5.75 10.68
N LYS A 125 -7.84 4.63 11.25
CA LYS A 125 -6.51 4.54 11.88
C LYS A 125 -5.37 4.84 10.92
N PHE A 126 -5.48 4.42 9.67
CA PHE A 126 -4.49 4.69 8.64
C PHE A 126 -4.47 6.17 8.28
N TYR A 127 -5.64 6.81 8.16
CA TYR A 127 -5.74 8.26 7.95
C TYR A 127 -5.09 9.04 9.10
N ASP A 128 -5.41 8.71 10.36
CA ASP A 128 -4.80 9.35 11.53
C ASP A 128 -3.28 9.15 11.54
N TRP A 129 -2.82 7.95 11.20
CA TRP A 129 -1.41 7.65 11.06
C TRP A 129 -0.74 8.48 9.97
N LEU A 130 -1.38 8.67 8.80
CA LEU A 130 -0.86 9.52 7.72
C LEU A 130 -0.76 10.98 8.15
N VAL A 131 -1.76 11.50 8.87
CA VAL A 131 -1.74 12.87 9.42
C VAL A 131 -0.60 13.02 10.41
N SER A 132 -0.48 12.09 11.36
CA SER A 132 0.60 12.08 12.35
C SER A 132 1.98 11.96 11.71
N TRP A 133 2.13 11.07 10.72
CA TRP A 133 3.38 10.87 9.98
C TRP A 133 3.80 12.14 9.25
N ASN A 134 2.88 12.80 8.54
CA ASN A 134 3.15 14.06 7.85
C ASN A 134 3.61 15.15 8.84
N ASN A 135 2.87 15.34 9.93
CA ASN A 135 3.17 16.35 10.94
C ASN A 135 4.54 16.12 11.59
N LYS A 136 4.81 14.87 12.01
CA LYS A 136 6.11 14.48 12.60
C LYS A 136 7.26 14.62 11.60
N SER A 137 7.00 14.36 10.31
CA SER A 137 8.00 14.49 9.26
C SER A 137 8.40 15.95 8.99
N ALA A 138 7.48 16.89 9.24
CA ALA A 138 7.68 18.32 9.05
C ALA A 138 8.37 19.02 10.25
N LEU A 139 8.49 18.34 11.39
CA LEU A 139 9.15 18.92 12.57
C LEU A 139 10.65 19.16 12.34
N PRO A 140 11.23 20.24 12.90
CA PRO A 140 12.67 20.44 12.95
C PRO A 140 13.39 19.27 13.63
N LEU A 141 14.64 19.00 13.22
CA LEU A 141 15.42 17.86 13.71
C LEU A 141 15.53 17.82 15.24
N GLU A 142 15.72 18.97 15.90
CA GLU A 142 15.86 19.04 17.36
C GLU A 142 14.58 18.58 18.08
N LYS A 143 13.41 19.12 17.69
CA LYS A 143 12.10 18.68 18.21
C LYS A 143 11.83 17.20 17.96
N ARG A 144 12.39 16.62 16.89
CA ARG A 144 12.25 15.20 16.58
C ARG A 144 13.09 14.33 17.51
N LYS A 145 14.32 14.74 17.81
CA LYS A 145 15.18 14.05 18.78
C LYS A 145 14.55 14.06 20.17
N GLU A 146 13.96 15.18 20.59
CA GLU A 146 13.21 15.28 21.86
C GLU A 146 12.06 14.26 21.94
N LEU A 147 11.40 13.98 20.82
CA LEU A 147 10.32 12.99 20.70
C LEU A 147 10.83 11.55 20.48
N GLY A 148 12.14 11.30 20.56
CA GLY A 148 12.75 9.99 20.33
C GLY A 148 12.72 9.52 18.88
N LEU A 149 12.40 10.40 17.92
CA LEU A 149 12.32 10.06 16.50
C LEU A 149 13.72 10.08 15.87
N THR A 150 14.12 8.97 15.25
CA THR A 150 15.44 8.85 14.62
C THR A 150 15.46 9.31 13.16
N GLY A 151 16.52 10.04 12.77
CA GLY A 151 16.77 10.46 11.39
C GLY A 151 15.87 11.58 10.85
N LYS A 152 15.99 11.85 9.54
CA LYS A 152 15.25 12.94 8.85
C LYS A 152 13.74 12.69 8.72
N GLY A 153 13.26 11.50 9.09
CA GLY A 153 11.91 11.01 8.82
C GLY A 153 11.59 10.94 7.35
N GLY A 154 11.56 9.73 6.80
CA GLY A 154 11.06 9.53 5.44
C GLY A 154 9.70 10.22 5.29
N LYS A 155 9.52 10.93 4.18
CA LYS A 155 8.26 11.56 3.81
C LYS A 155 8.01 11.33 2.32
N LEU A 156 6.74 11.27 1.95
CA LEU A 156 6.34 11.34 0.54
C LEU A 156 6.54 12.77 0.03
N THR A 157 6.46 12.96 -1.29
CA THR A 157 6.35 14.31 -1.85
C THR A 157 5.08 14.98 -1.32
N LYS A 158 5.05 16.32 -1.34
CA LYS A 158 3.92 17.08 -0.81
C LYS A 158 2.61 16.68 -1.50
N GLU A 159 2.68 16.51 -2.81
CA GLU A 159 1.56 16.15 -3.69
C GLU A 159 1.10 14.73 -3.40
N THR A 160 2.01 13.74 -3.34
CA THR A 160 1.64 12.35 -3.07
C THR A 160 1.10 12.17 -1.65
N GLN A 161 1.68 12.85 -0.65
CA GLN A 161 1.18 12.83 0.72
C GLN A 161 -0.24 13.39 0.81
N PHE A 162 -0.48 14.56 0.20
CA PHE A 162 -1.79 15.19 0.16
C PHE A 162 -2.81 14.28 -0.54
N SER A 163 -2.49 13.77 -1.74
CA SER A 163 -3.39 12.91 -2.49
C SER A 163 -3.75 11.65 -1.71
N LEU A 164 -2.79 10.99 -1.06
CA LEU A 164 -3.06 9.79 -0.26
C LEU A 164 -3.97 10.08 0.94
N GLN A 165 -3.73 11.18 1.65
CA GLN A 165 -4.58 11.62 2.77
C GLN A 165 -5.99 11.98 2.30
N PHE A 166 -6.08 12.80 1.25
CA PHE A 166 -7.34 13.27 0.70
C PHE A 166 -8.17 12.09 0.18
N THR A 167 -7.60 11.23 -0.68
CA THR A 167 -8.29 10.04 -1.20
C THR A 167 -8.75 9.12 -0.08
N THR A 168 -7.90 8.84 0.92
CA THR A 168 -8.30 7.98 2.05
C THR A 168 -9.48 8.59 2.82
N LYS A 169 -9.43 9.89 3.12
CA LYS A 169 -10.49 10.59 3.84
C LYS A 169 -11.78 10.64 3.02
N SER A 170 -11.70 10.99 1.75
CA SER A 170 -12.87 11.02 0.85
C SER A 170 -13.54 9.66 0.73
N LEU A 171 -12.79 8.56 0.64
CA LEU A 171 -13.37 7.21 0.60
C LEU A 171 -14.11 6.87 1.90
N ILE A 172 -13.56 7.27 3.06
CA ILE A 172 -14.25 7.10 4.37
C ILE A 172 -15.55 7.90 4.38
N ASP A 173 -15.50 9.17 3.98
CA ASP A 173 -16.66 10.07 4.01
C ASP A 173 -17.76 9.62 3.04
N ILE A 174 -17.38 9.16 1.84
CA ILE A 174 -18.30 8.59 0.85
C ILE A 174 -18.99 7.34 1.41
N VAL A 175 -18.25 6.44 2.06
CA VAL A 175 -18.83 5.23 2.65
C VAL A 175 -19.86 5.61 3.72
N ASN A 176 -19.51 6.51 4.64
CA ASN A 176 -20.41 6.91 5.72
C ASN A 176 -21.66 7.61 5.16
N HIS A 177 -21.47 8.49 4.16
CA HIS A 177 -22.58 9.17 3.50
C HIS A 177 -23.53 8.20 2.80
N ILE A 178 -23.02 7.29 1.96
CA ILE A 178 -23.84 6.29 1.25
C ILE A 178 -24.53 5.36 2.26
N SER A 179 -23.83 4.94 3.31
CA SER A 179 -24.40 4.05 4.33
C SER A 179 -25.58 4.72 5.03
N LYS A 180 -25.45 6.00 5.38
CA LYS A 180 -26.51 6.79 6.01
C LYS A 180 -27.70 7.07 5.09
N GLU A 181 -27.46 7.50 3.86
CA GLU A 181 -28.53 7.96 2.95
C GLU A 181 -29.24 6.81 2.22
N HIS A 182 -28.53 5.72 1.92
CA HIS A 182 -29.02 4.68 1.00
C HIS A 182 -29.04 3.27 1.58
N SER A 183 -28.41 3.03 2.74
CA SER A 183 -28.38 1.70 3.41
C SER A 183 -28.10 0.53 2.44
N PRO A 184 -27.06 0.58 1.59
CA PRO A 184 -26.79 -0.48 0.63
C PRO A 184 -26.37 -1.77 1.34
N GLU A 185 -26.57 -2.91 0.68
CA GLU A 185 -26.12 -4.21 1.21
C GLU A 185 -24.59 -4.28 1.36
N TYR A 186 -23.87 -3.59 0.45
CA TYR A 186 -22.42 -3.44 0.48
C TYR A 186 -21.93 -2.31 -0.42
N ILE A 187 -20.69 -1.88 -0.21
CA ILE A 187 -19.97 -0.88 -1.01
C ILE A 187 -18.63 -1.47 -1.48
N LEU A 188 -18.31 -1.24 -2.76
CA LEU A 188 -17.07 -1.70 -3.41
C LEU A 188 -16.16 -0.50 -3.69
N LEU A 189 -15.17 -0.27 -2.83
CA LEU A 189 -14.30 0.91 -2.96
C LEU A 189 -13.48 0.94 -4.27
N GLY A 190 -13.17 -0.22 -4.85
CA GLY A 190 -12.45 -0.30 -6.12
C GLY A 190 -13.25 0.19 -7.32
N LYS A 191 -14.55 0.50 -7.15
CA LYS A 191 -15.39 1.12 -8.19
C LYS A 191 -15.21 2.63 -8.30
N PHE A 192 -14.56 3.28 -7.32
CA PHE A 192 -14.24 4.72 -7.37
C PHE A 192 -12.90 5.03 -8.08
N GLN A 193 -12.24 4.01 -8.65
CA GLN A 193 -10.96 4.15 -9.34
C GLN A 193 -11.16 4.33 -10.86
N THR A 194 -10.16 4.91 -11.54
CA THR A 194 -10.20 5.17 -12.98
C THR A 194 -9.80 3.97 -13.86
N ASP A 195 -9.46 2.82 -13.28
CA ASP A 195 -8.98 1.65 -14.02
C ASP A 195 -9.92 1.19 -15.15
N SER A 196 -11.24 1.29 -14.96
CA SER A 196 -12.20 0.93 -16.01
C SER A 196 -12.14 1.90 -17.20
N LEU A 197 -11.82 3.17 -16.96
CA LEU A 197 -11.60 4.17 -18.01
C LEU A 197 -10.27 3.90 -18.72
N GLU A 198 -9.20 3.61 -17.98
CA GLU A 198 -7.89 3.25 -18.56
C GLU A 198 -7.95 1.99 -19.42
N ALA A 199 -8.68 0.97 -18.97
CA ALA A 199 -8.93 -0.25 -19.74
C ALA A 199 -9.65 0.05 -21.05
N ARG A 200 -10.59 1.01 -21.04
CA ARG A 200 -11.29 1.45 -22.25
C ARG A 200 -10.36 2.20 -23.21
N PHE A 201 -9.47 3.06 -22.70
CA PHE A 201 -8.45 3.70 -23.54
C PHE A 201 -7.49 2.69 -24.18
N GLU A 202 -7.13 1.63 -23.45
CA GLU A 202 -6.32 0.54 -23.99
C GLU A 202 -7.04 -0.19 -25.12
N GLN A 203 -8.32 -0.50 -24.95
CA GLN A 203 -9.14 -1.08 -26.02
C GLN A 203 -9.15 -0.21 -27.28
N TYR A 204 -9.30 1.12 -27.13
CA TYR A 204 -9.25 2.04 -28.26
C TYR A 204 -7.91 1.98 -29.00
N ARG A 205 -6.77 1.98 -28.29
CA ARG A 205 -5.45 1.86 -28.91
C ARG A 205 -5.24 0.52 -29.63
N GLN A 206 -5.74 -0.57 -29.04
CA GLN A 206 -5.65 -1.91 -29.64
C GLN A 206 -6.47 -2.04 -30.93
N MET A 207 -7.67 -1.44 -30.97
CA MET A 207 -8.52 -1.44 -32.16
C MET A 207 -7.89 -0.71 -33.35
N SER A 208 -7.00 0.26 -33.10
CA SER A 208 -6.30 1.01 -34.15
C SER A 208 -5.06 0.29 -34.72
N GLY A 209 -4.95 -1.03 -34.53
CA GLY A 209 -3.91 -1.85 -35.18
C GLY A 209 -2.49 -1.51 -34.75
N GLY A 210 -2.31 -0.97 -33.54
CA GLY A 210 -1.02 -0.51 -33.04
C GLY A 210 -0.71 0.97 -33.31
N ASN A 211 -1.66 1.74 -33.84
CA ASN A 211 -1.55 3.20 -33.85
C ASN A 211 -1.92 3.75 -32.45
N TYR A 212 -0.89 4.08 -31.66
CA TYR A 212 -1.05 4.58 -30.29
C TYR A 212 -1.62 6.00 -30.21
N ASN A 213 -1.57 6.76 -31.31
CA ASN A 213 -2.10 8.11 -31.43
C ASN A 213 -3.29 8.10 -32.38
N VAL A 214 -4.47 7.83 -31.83
CA VAL A 214 -5.73 7.84 -32.58
C VAL A 214 -6.21 9.29 -32.65
N SER A 215 -6.30 9.85 -33.87
CA SER A 215 -6.80 11.20 -34.18
C SER A 215 -8.24 11.16 -34.65
#